data_AF-A0A2N5ZG52-F1
#
_entry.id   AF-A0A2N5ZG52-F1
#
_cell.length_a   1.000
_cell.length_b   1.000
_cell.length_c   1.000
_cell.angle_alpha   90.00
_cell.angle_beta   90.00
_cell.angle_gamma   90.00
#
_symmetry.space_group_name_H-M   'P 1'
#
loop_
_entity.id
_entity.type
_entity.pdbx_description
1 polymer ?
#
loop_
_entity_poly.entity_id
_entity_poly.type
_entity_poly.pdbx_seq_one_letter_code
_entity_poly.pdbx_strand_id
1 'polypeptide(L)'
;MNNNKHIYCPVCNTDCKKIIKDDIELDECTICKAVWFDPGELSATFEEKINDINDRKLTELICQVCFERLYAYEKVAGKLKIRIHGCEKCRGFWIDRKNIDLMENR
;
A
#
# COMPACT_ATOMS: atom_id res chain seq x y z
N MET A 1 -0.44 23.26 4.85
CA MET A 1 -1.00 21.98 4.39
C MET A 1 -1.93 21.51 5.48
N ASN A 2 -3.19 21.19 5.17
CA ASN A 2 -4.17 20.81 6.18
C ASN A 2 -3.82 19.43 6.73
N ASN A 3 -3.54 19.36 8.03
CA ASN A 3 -2.98 18.21 8.75
C ASN A 3 -3.98 17.08 9.07
N ASN A 4 -5.12 17.00 8.37
CA ASN A 4 -6.09 15.91 8.54
C ASN A 4 -6.27 15.18 7.22
N LYS A 5 -5.31 14.32 6.91
CA LYS A 5 -5.45 13.35 5.82
C LYS A 5 -6.27 12.17 6.33
N HIS A 6 -7.38 11.91 5.65
CA HIS A 6 -8.25 10.77 5.94
C HIS A 6 -8.19 9.79 4.78
N ILE A 7 -7.72 8.57 5.04
CA ILE A 7 -7.63 7.52 4.03
C ILE A 7 -8.81 6.57 4.20
N TYR A 8 -9.49 6.31 3.10
CA TYR A 8 -10.44 5.21 2.99
C TYR A 8 -9.75 3.98 2.43
N CYS A 9 -10.27 2.80 2.73
CA CYS A 9 -9.86 1.56 2.09
C CYS A 9 -10.44 1.49 0.67
N PRO A 10 -9.64 1.41 -0.41
CA PRO A 10 -10.15 1.30 -1.78
C PRO A 10 -10.89 -0.01 -2.08
N VAL A 11 -10.80 -1.01 -1.20
CA VAL A 11 -11.48 -2.31 -1.34
C VAL A 11 -12.80 -2.34 -0.56
N CYS A 12 -12.79 -1.87 0.68
CA CYS A 12 -13.92 -1.95 1.60
C CYS A 12 -14.75 -0.66 1.65
N ASN A 13 -14.22 0.45 1.14
CA ASN A 13 -14.79 1.79 1.24
C ASN A 13 -15.13 2.19 2.69
N THR A 14 -14.20 1.92 3.61
CA THR A 14 -14.31 2.20 5.05
C THR A 14 -13.09 2.98 5.54
N ASP A 15 -13.19 3.60 6.70
CA ASP A 15 -12.10 4.41 7.27
C ASP A 15 -10.88 3.55 7.62
N CYS A 16 -9.71 4.08 7.28
CA CYS A 16 -8.46 3.62 7.85
C CYS A 16 -8.18 4.38 9.16
N LYS A 17 -7.65 3.64 10.14
CA LYS A 17 -7.13 4.23 11.38
C LYS A 17 -5.62 4.37 11.26
N LYS A 18 -5.06 5.37 11.95
CA LYS A 18 -3.62 5.48 12.13
C LYS A 18 -3.10 4.40 13.08
N ILE A 19 -2.02 3.74 12.69
CA ILE A 19 -1.24 2.82 13.53
C ILE A 19 0.22 3.24 13.48
N ILE A 20 0.99 2.94 14.52
CA ILE A 20 2.44 3.16 14.53
C ILE A 20 3.11 1.79 14.41
N LYS A 21 4.00 1.65 13.43
CA LYS A 21 4.86 0.48 13.24
C LYS A 21 6.29 0.96 12.99
N ASP A 22 7.23 0.52 13.81
CA ASP A 22 8.66 0.88 13.67
C ASP A 22 8.86 2.42 13.56
N ASP A 23 8.18 3.18 14.42
CA ASP A 23 8.14 4.65 14.44
C ASP A 23 7.57 5.33 13.18
N ILE A 24 6.93 4.55 12.29
CA ILE A 24 6.26 5.03 11.08
C ILE A 24 4.74 5.00 11.30
N GLU A 25 4.07 6.10 11.00
CA GLU A 25 2.62 6.19 11.03
C GLU A 25 2.04 5.61 9.73
N LEU A 26 1.18 4.59 9.82
CA LEU A 26 0.54 3.94 8.69
C LEU A 26 -0.99 4.01 8.79
N ASP A 27 -1.67 3.94 7.64
CA ASP A 27 -3.14 3.95 7.54
C ASP A 27 -3.67 2.52 7.35
N GLU A 28 -4.18 1.89 8.42
CA GLU A 28 -4.72 0.53 8.41
C GLU A 28 -6.24 0.51 8.27
N CYS A 29 -6.75 -0.24 7.29
CA CYS A 29 -8.19 -0.51 7.14
C CYS A 29 -8.75 -1.20 8.38
N THR A 30 -9.81 -0.63 8.95
CA THR A 30 -10.45 -1.19 10.15
C THR A 30 -11.09 -2.57 9.92
N ILE A 31 -11.46 -2.90 8.67
CA ILE A 31 -12.13 -4.15 8.28
C ILE A 31 -11.14 -5.20 7.75
N CYS A 32 -10.52 -4.97 6.59
CA CYS A 32 -9.70 -5.99 5.92
C CYS A 32 -8.22 -6.01 6.35
N LYS A 33 -7.81 -5.08 7.21
CA LYS A 33 -6.43 -4.95 7.73
C LYS A 33 -5.35 -4.73 6.66
N ALA A 34 -5.76 -4.37 5.45
CA ALA A 34 -4.87 -3.83 4.43
C ALA A 34 -4.35 -2.45 4.86
N VAL A 35 -3.16 -2.10 4.40
CA VAL A 35 -2.47 -0.88 4.83
C VAL A 35 -2.14 0.00 3.63
N TRP A 36 -2.39 1.29 3.78
CA TRP A 36 -1.87 2.32 2.91
C TRP A 36 -0.53 2.83 3.44
N PHE A 37 0.45 2.91 2.55
CA PHE A 37 1.78 3.46 2.78
C PHE A 37 1.92 4.72 1.94
N ASP A 38 2.27 5.83 2.57
CA ASP A 38 2.64 7.05 1.88
C ASP A 38 4.01 6.96 1.21
N PRO A 39 4.32 7.90 0.30
CA PRO A 39 5.59 7.89 -0.41
C PRO A 39 6.78 7.79 0.55
N GLY A 40 7.52 6.68 0.47
CA GLY A 40 8.70 6.42 1.29
C GLY A 40 8.46 5.53 2.52
N GLU A 41 7.22 5.40 3.00
CA GLU A 41 6.91 4.60 4.20
C GLU A 41 7.12 3.10 3.97
N LEU A 42 6.76 2.61 2.78
CA LEU A 42 6.96 1.20 2.41
C LEU A 42 8.45 0.81 2.49
N SER A 43 9.33 1.66 1.95
CA SER A 43 10.77 1.44 2.00
C SER A 43 11.34 1.61 3.41
N ALA A 44 10.77 2.50 4.23
CA ALA A 44 11.20 2.68 5.60
C ALA A 44 10.76 1.50 6.49
N THR A 45 9.61 0.88 6.21
CA THR A 45 9.08 -0.25 6.99
C THR A 45 9.70 -1.60 6.60
N PHE A 46 9.97 -1.82 5.31
CA PHE A 46 10.37 -3.14 4.79
C PHE A 46 11.65 -3.13 3.94
N GLU A 47 12.37 -2.01 3.85
CA GLU A 47 13.52 -1.81 2.93
C GLU A 47 13.18 -2.13 1.46
N GLU A 48 11.90 -2.03 1.11
CA GLU A 48 11.38 -2.46 -0.17
C GLU A 48 11.51 -1.39 -1.25
N LYS A 49 11.94 -1.81 -2.44
CA LYS A 49 12.02 -0.97 -3.64
C LYS A 49 11.19 -1.59 -4.76
N ILE A 50 10.26 -0.82 -5.31
CA ILE A 50 9.47 -1.20 -6.49
C ILE A 50 10.29 -0.87 -7.74
N ASN A 51 11.12 -1.83 -8.17
CA ASN A 51 12.05 -1.63 -9.29
C ASN A 51 11.48 -2.11 -10.63
N ASP A 52 10.50 -3.02 -10.61
CA ASP A 52 9.93 -3.60 -11.83
C ASP A 52 8.63 -2.88 -12.20
N ILE A 53 8.80 -1.71 -12.81
CA ILE A 53 7.69 -0.86 -13.27
C ILE A 53 7.12 -1.30 -14.63
N ASN A 54 7.78 -2.25 -15.30
CA ASN A 54 7.52 -2.57 -16.71
C ASN A 54 6.39 -3.60 -16.89
N ASP A 55 6.13 -4.46 -15.91
CA ASP A 55 5.00 -5.42 -15.91
C ASP A 55 3.94 -5.06 -14.86
N ARG A 56 3.51 -3.79 -14.88
CA ARG A 56 2.40 -3.33 -14.03
C ARG A 56 1.07 -3.43 -14.76
N LYS A 57 0.02 -3.78 -14.04
CA LYS A 57 -1.35 -3.91 -14.60
C LYS A 57 -2.27 -2.88 -13.96
N LEU A 58 -2.98 -2.11 -14.79
CA LEU A 58 -4.01 -1.20 -14.30
C LEU A 58 -5.11 -2.00 -13.58
N THR A 59 -5.57 -1.51 -12.43
CA THR A 59 -6.64 -2.15 -11.65
C THR A 59 -7.87 -1.26 -11.55
N GLU A 60 -8.97 -1.80 -11.02
CA GLU A 60 -10.18 -1.02 -10.72
C GLU A 60 -10.10 -0.28 -9.38
N LEU A 61 -9.05 -0.53 -8.58
CA LEU A 61 -8.87 0.16 -7.31
C LEU A 61 -8.49 1.63 -7.54
N ILE A 62 -9.07 2.51 -6.72
CA ILE A 62 -8.86 3.95 -6.79
C ILE A 62 -7.92 4.41 -5.67
N CYS A 63 -6.91 5.18 -6.01
CA CYS A 63 -6.05 5.88 -5.06
C CYS A 63 -6.87 6.86 -4.23
N GLN A 64 -6.86 6.71 -2.91
CA GLN A 64 -7.69 7.52 -2.01
C GLN A 64 -7.06 8.88 -1.67
N VAL A 65 -5.87 9.15 -2.21
CA VAL A 65 -5.18 10.44 -2.08
C VAL A 65 -5.46 11.35 -3.27
N CYS A 66 -5.39 10.83 -4.49
CA CYS A 66 -5.47 11.64 -5.71
C CYS A 66 -6.50 11.15 -6.73
N PHE A 67 -7.27 10.12 -6.38
CA PHE A 67 -8.39 9.55 -7.14
C PHE A 67 -8.05 8.97 -8.52
N GLU A 68 -6.76 8.72 -8.79
CA GLU A 68 -6.33 7.97 -9.97
C GLU A 68 -6.43 6.46 -9.73
N ARG A 69 -6.50 5.67 -10.80
CA ARG A 69 -6.47 4.21 -10.70
C ARG A 69 -5.10 3.72 -10.19
N LEU A 70 -5.12 2.69 -9.35
CA LEU A 70 -3.91 2.01 -8.87
C LEU A 70 -3.43 0.99 -9.90
N TYR A 71 -2.11 0.83 -9.99
CA TYR A 71 -1.45 -0.22 -10.74
C TYR A 71 -1.04 -1.35 -9.80
N ALA A 72 -1.23 -2.59 -10.20
CA ALA A 72 -0.69 -3.74 -9.50
C ALA A 72 0.70 -4.09 -10.02
N TYR A 73 1.60 -4.35 -9.08
CA TYR A 73 2.95 -4.85 -9.26
C TYR A 73 3.03 -6.21 -8.57
N GLU A 74 3.64 -7.20 -9.23
CA GLU A 74 3.90 -8.51 -8.63
C GLU A 74 5.40 -8.71 -8.47
N LYS A 75 5.85 -8.83 -7.23
CA LYS A 75 7.24 -9.14 -6.92
C LYS A 75 7.36 -10.60 -6.52
N VAL A 76 8.40 -11.27 -7.02
CA VAL A 76 8.77 -12.61 -6.58
C VAL A 76 9.89 -12.50 -5.54
N ALA A 77 9.68 -13.05 -4.35
CA ALA A 77 10.68 -13.21 -3.30
C ALA A 77 10.82 -14.72 -2.98
N GLY A 78 11.83 -15.36 -3.57
CA GLY A 78 11.96 -16.81 -3.56
C GLY A 78 10.76 -17.48 -4.26
N LYS A 79 9.96 -18.24 -3.50
CA LYS A 79 8.71 -18.87 -4.00
C LYS A 79 7.46 -18.03 -3.74
N LEU A 80 7.58 -16.95 -2.98
CA LEU A 80 6.46 -16.10 -2.61
C LEU A 80 6.20 -15.06 -3.70
N LYS A 81 4.94 -14.87 -4.05
CA LYS A 81 4.48 -13.78 -4.90
C LYS A 81 3.81 -12.73 -4.03
N ILE A 82 4.35 -11.53 -4.02
CA ILE A 82 3.79 -10.40 -3.27
C ILE A 82 3.19 -9.42 -4.26
N ARG A 83 1.90 -9.15 -4.08
CA ARG A 83 1.15 -8.18 -4.90
C ARG A 83 1.05 -6.86 -4.15
N ILE A 84 1.45 -5.79 -4.82
CA ILE A 84 1.45 -4.43 -4.30
C ILE A 84 0.66 -3.56 -5.27
N HIS A 85 -0.24 -2.70 -4.77
CA HIS A 85 -0.93 -1.73 -5.61
C HIS A 85 -0.31 -0.35 -5.39
N GLY A 86 0.20 0.30 -6.42
CA GLY A 86 0.84 1.62 -6.34
C GLY A 86 0.14 2.67 -7.19
N CYS A 87 0.20 3.92 -6.75
CA CYS A 87 -0.26 5.07 -7.51
C CYS A 87 0.92 5.81 -8.14
N GLU A 88 0.89 6.07 -9.45
CA GLU A 88 1.99 6.77 -10.12
C GLU A 88 1.99 8.29 -9.89
N LYS A 89 0.84 8.86 -9.52
CA LYS A 89 0.68 10.31 -9.31
C LYS A 89 1.12 10.72 -7.90
N CYS A 90 0.57 10.08 -6.87
CA CYS A 90 0.93 10.40 -5.49
C CYS A 90 2.10 9.56 -4.96
N ARG A 91 2.45 8.43 -5.59
CA ARG A 91 3.51 7.48 -5.19
C ARG A 91 3.24 6.72 -3.88
N GLY A 92 1.99 6.65 -3.44
CA GLY A 92 1.58 5.81 -2.31
C GLY A 92 1.24 4.37 -2.75
N PHE A 93 1.21 3.47 -1.77
CA PHE A 93 1.01 2.04 -1.97
C PHE A 93 -0.12 1.49 -1.09
N TRP A 94 -0.87 0.55 -1.64
CA TRP A 94 -1.90 -0.22 -0.96
C TRP A 94 -1.54 -1.71 -1.00
N ILE A 95 -1.42 -2.31 0.17
CA ILE A 95 -1.02 -3.72 0.32
C ILE A 95 -2.06 -4.42 1.20
N ASP A 96 -2.59 -5.54 0.72
CA ASP A 96 -3.52 -6.34 1.53
C ASP A 96 -2.82 -7.05 2.70
N ARG A 97 -3.61 -7.46 3.70
CA ARG A 97 -3.07 -8.06 4.92
C ARG A 97 -2.24 -9.30 4.64
N LYS A 98 -2.68 -10.16 3.72
CA LYS A 98 -1.95 -11.38 3.34
C LYS A 98 -0.56 -11.04 2.82
N ASN A 99 -0.45 -10.03 1.95
CA ASN A 99 0.83 -9.61 1.40
C ASN A 99 1.72 -8.94 2.46
N ILE A 100 1.15 -8.20 3.42
CA ILE A 100 1.88 -7.68 4.58
C ILE A 100 2.42 -8.81 5.44
N ASP A 101 1.62 -9.83 5.76
CA ASP A 101 2.05 -11.01 6.52
C ASP A 101 3.22 -11.72 5.84
N LEU A 102 3.18 -11.82 4.50
CA LEU A 102 4.26 -12.40 3.70
C LEU A 102 5.52 -11.54 3.65
N MET A 103 5.45 -10.24 3.98
CA MET A 103 6.60 -9.34 4.07
C MET A 103 7.23 -9.39 5.46
N GLU A 104 6.40 -9.53 6.51
CA GLU A 104 6.84 -9.62 7.91
C GLU A 104 7.54 -10.95 8.23
N ASN A 105 7.13 -12.05 7.58
CA ASN A 105 7.66 -13.41 7.83
C ASN A 105 8.72 -13.85 6.81
N ARG A 106 9.46 -12.90 6.23
CA ARG A 106 10.53 -13.20 5.26
C ARG A 106 11.85 -13.60 5.90
#